data_AF-A0A1V5UMV8-F1
#
_entry.id   AF-A0A1V5UMV8-F1
#
_cell.length_a   1.000
_cell.length_b   1.000
_cell.length_c   1.000
_cell.angle_alpha   90.00
_cell.angle_beta   90.00
_cell.angle_gamma   90.00
#
_symmetry.space_group_name_H-M   'P 1'
#
loop_
_entity.id
_entity.type
_entity.pdbx_description
1 polymer ?
#
loop_
_entity_poly.entity_id
_entity_poly.type
_entity_poly.pdbx_seq_one_letter_code
_entity_poly.pdbx_strand_id
1 'polypeptide(L)'
;MRFKEKEKKKGAKMKKLYLLFFLLTVFAINGCGGGVIGTTGYQREYTPAYVELQKGWEEFKLGRYNNAIESFNNVLAYQHTTEQEVDAHVGLGYAKTRMTGITDALEHFEKAKDYDKDAKVGMAGYWLSTAKKENMQKAIDLLTTIGLNAPDYVYQPAHEVGLNNAKAHALMAALYNYVGDLERAVAHAKKAKELNVPPKEPPYTSVTQIVTWVIGDATY
;
A
#
# COMPACT_ATOMS: atom_id res chain seq x y z
N MET A 1 29.21 0.97 -76.65
CA MET A 1 27.88 0.62 -76.08
C MET A 1 27.93 -0.04 -74.69
N ARG A 2 28.97 -0.81 -74.31
CA ARG A 2 29.04 -1.58 -73.06
C ARG A 2 29.18 -0.80 -71.73
N PHE A 3 29.53 0.48 -71.75
CA PHE A 3 29.78 1.25 -70.52
C PHE A 3 28.49 1.79 -69.87
N LYS A 4 27.51 2.24 -70.67
CA LYS A 4 26.22 2.78 -70.16
C LYS A 4 25.33 1.71 -69.52
N GLU A 5 25.49 0.44 -69.88
CA GLU A 5 24.66 -0.65 -69.38
C GLU A 5 25.09 -1.14 -67.98
N LYS A 6 26.38 -1.05 -67.66
CA LYS A 6 26.92 -1.36 -66.32
C LYS A 6 26.49 -0.33 -65.28
N GLU A 7 26.49 0.96 -65.64
CA GLU A 7 25.98 2.06 -64.81
C GLU A 7 24.49 1.91 -64.49
N LYS A 8 23.67 1.54 -65.50
CA LYS A 8 22.23 1.34 -65.34
C LYS A 8 21.90 0.15 -64.42
N LYS A 9 22.67 -0.95 -64.52
CA LYS A 9 22.52 -2.13 -63.64
C LYS A 9 22.99 -1.85 -62.21
N LYS A 10 24.04 -1.06 -62.00
CA LYS A 10 24.48 -0.61 -60.67
C LYS A 10 23.44 0.30 -60.01
N GLY A 11 22.91 1.28 -60.74
CA GLY A 11 21.84 2.16 -60.25
C GLY A 11 20.56 1.41 -59.89
N ALA A 12 20.17 0.40 -60.67
CA ALA A 12 19.01 -0.45 -60.36
C ALA A 12 19.22 -1.34 -59.12
N LYS A 13 20.43 -1.89 -58.91
CA LYS A 13 20.78 -2.63 -57.69
C LYS A 13 20.81 -1.73 -56.46
N MET A 14 21.37 -0.54 -56.56
CA MET A 14 21.40 0.44 -55.47
C MET A 14 19.99 0.89 -55.08
N LYS A 15 19.11 1.17 -56.06
CA LYS A 15 17.70 1.51 -55.79
C LYS A 15 16.91 0.37 -55.13
N LYS A 16 17.15 -0.89 -55.53
CA LYS A 16 16.55 -2.06 -54.83
C LYS A 16 17.07 -2.25 -53.41
N LEU A 17 18.35 -1.92 -53.15
CA LEU A 17 18.95 -1.98 -51.81
C LEU A 17 18.37 -0.90 -50.87
N TYR A 18 18.20 0.33 -51.36
CA TYR A 18 17.53 1.39 -50.59
C TYR A 18 16.05 1.11 -50.35
N LEU A 19 15.34 0.54 -51.34
CA LEU A 19 13.93 0.15 -51.17
C LEU A 19 13.76 -0.97 -50.13
N LEU A 20 14.69 -1.92 -50.07
CA LEU A 20 14.70 -3.00 -49.08
C LEU A 20 15.03 -2.49 -47.67
N PHE A 21 15.95 -1.52 -47.56
CA PHE A 21 16.30 -0.88 -46.29
C PHE A 21 15.16 0.02 -45.76
N PHE A 22 14.45 0.73 -46.65
CA PHE A 22 13.31 1.57 -46.29
C PHE A 22 12.07 0.73 -45.86
N LEU A 23 11.85 -0.43 -46.47
CA LEU A 23 10.79 -1.37 -46.08
C LEU A 23 11.04 -2.03 -44.70
N LEU A 24 12.30 -2.23 -44.32
CA LEU A 24 12.67 -2.74 -42.99
C LEU A 24 12.50 -1.69 -41.89
N THR A 25 12.68 -0.40 -42.17
CA THR A 25 12.49 0.67 -41.18
C THR A 25 11.02 1.02 -40.93
N VAL A 26 10.12 0.79 -41.89
CA VAL A 26 8.68 1.09 -41.73
C VAL A 26 7.96 0.07 -40.83
N PHE A 27 8.51 -1.15 -40.66
CA PHE A 27 8.00 -2.13 -39.70
C PHE A 27 8.44 -1.87 -38.24
N ALA A 28 9.37 -0.93 -38.01
CA ALA A 28 9.90 -0.63 -36.67
C ALA A 28 9.16 0.50 -35.93
N ILE A 29 8.09 1.07 -36.49
CA ILE A 29 7.39 2.24 -35.92
C ILE A 29 5.90 2.01 -35.59
N ASN A 30 5.39 0.79 -35.77
CA ASN A 30 4.09 0.38 -35.22
C ASN A 30 4.28 -0.77 -34.23
N GLY A 31 5.08 -0.51 -33.21
CA GLY A 31 5.30 -1.37 -32.05
C GLY A 31 5.24 -0.54 -30.78
N CYS A 32 4.09 0.11 -30.52
CA CYS A 32 3.80 0.70 -29.22
C CYS A 32 3.51 -0.43 -28.22
N GLY A 33 4.58 -1.09 -27.78
CA GLY A 33 4.62 -2.03 -26.67
C GLY A 33 5.94 -1.80 -25.97
N GLY A 34 5.95 -0.80 -25.08
CA GLY A 34 7.15 -0.32 -24.39
C GLY A 34 7.77 -1.37 -23.50
N GLY A 35 8.67 -2.19 -24.05
CA GLY A 35 9.67 -2.95 -23.32
C GLY A 35 10.90 -2.08 -23.11
N VAL A 36 11.08 -1.59 -21.89
CA VAL A 36 12.29 -0.85 -21.49
C VAL A 36 13.44 -1.85 -21.41
N ILE A 37 14.41 -1.76 -22.34
CA ILE A 37 15.68 -2.48 -22.24
C ILE A 37 16.58 -1.64 -21.31
N GLY A 38 16.58 -1.99 -20.02
CA GLY A 38 17.48 -1.47 -19.00
C GLY A 38 18.42 -2.57 -18.52
N THR A 39 19.72 -2.38 -18.73
CA THR A 39 20.79 -3.29 -18.29
C THR A 39 21.10 -3.10 -16.80
N THR A 40 20.29 -3.71 -15.94
CA THR A 40 20.64 -4.24 -14.61
C THR A 40 19.61 -5.32 -14.30
N GLY A 41 20.04 -6.59 -14.26
CA GLY A 41 19.16 -7.76 -14.26
C GLY A 41 18.34 -7.96 -12.98
N TYR A 42 17.25 -7.21 -12.84
CA TYR A 42 16.09 -7.61 -12.06
C TYR A 42 14.88 -7.52 -12.98
N GLN A 43 14.62 -8.57 -13.77
CA GLN A 43 13.29 -8.72 -14.34
C GLN A 43 12.37 -8.95 -13.15
N ARG A 44 11.55 -7.95 -12.79
CA ARG A 44 10.49 -8.16 -11.81
C ARG A 44 9.53 -9.16 -12.45
N GLU A 45 9.65 -10.41 -12.05
CA GLU A 45 8.77 -11.46 -12.51
C GLU A 45 7.36 -11.10 -12.03
N TYR A 46 6.47 -10.79 -12.97
CA TYR A 46 5.06 -10.53 -12.68
C TYR A 46 4.40 -11.86 -12.37
N THR A 47 4.62 -12.37 -11.16
CA THR A 47 3.91 -13.57 -10.69
C THR A 47 2.41 -13.27 -10.57
N PRO A 48 1.53 -14.28 -10.72
CA PRO A 48 0.10 -14.10 -10.48
C PRO A 48 -0.19 -13.45 -9.10
N ALA A 49 0.56 -13.84 -8.07
CA ALA A 49 0.49 -13.23 -6.73
C ALA A 49 0.82 -11.73 -6.74
N TYR A 50 1.88 -11.31 -7.44
CA TYR A 50 2.22 -9.89 -7.56
C TYR A 50 1.10 -9.09 -8.23
N VAL A 51 0.52 -9.62 -9.32
CA VAL A 51 -0.55 -8.96 -10.06
C VAL A 51 -1.81 -8.79 -9.20
N GLU A 52 -2.23 -9.85 -8.51
CA GLU A 52 -3.40 -9.78 -7.61
C GLU A 52 -3.15 -8.88 -6.40
N LEU A 53 -1.92 -8.80 -5.89
CA LEU A 53 -1.58 -7.88 -4.80
C LEU A 53 -1.76 -6.41 -5.22
N GLN A 54 -1.25 -6.04 -6.41
CA GLN A 54 -1.43 -4.68 -6.96
C GLN A 54 -2.92 -4.38 -7.21
N LYS A 55 -3.65 -5.34 -7.76
CA LYS A 55 -5.10 -5.22 -8.00
C LYS A 55 -5.86 -5.05 -6.68
N GLY A 56 -5.51 -5.79 -5.63
CA GLY A 56 -6.13 -5.68 -4.32
C GLY A 56 -6.01 -4.27 -3.73
N TRP A 57 -4.82 -3.67 -3.83
CA TRP A 57 -4.60 -2.30 -3.36
C TRP A 57 -5.31 -1.23 -4.22
N GLU A 58 -5.38 -1.43 -5.54
CA GLU A 58 -6.16 -0.56 -6.43
C GLU A 58 -7.66 -0.61 -6.09
N GLU A 59 -8.23 -1.80 -5.95
CA GLU A 59 -9.65 -1.98 -5.57
C GLU A 59 -9.91 -1.42 -4.16
N PHE A 60 -8.97 -1.58 -3.23
CA PHE A 60 -9.06 -0.98 -1.89
C PHE A 60 -9.14 0.55 -1.97
N LYS A 61 -8.26 1.18 -2.76
CA LYS A 61 -8.24 2.63 -2.95
C LYS A 61 -9.54 3.16 -3.56
N LEU A 62 -10.17 2.37 -4.43
CA LEU A 62 -11.47 2.67 -5.02
C LEU A 62 -12.65 2.42 -4.07
N GLY A 63 -12.41 1.97 -2.84
CA GLY A 63 -13.45 1.63 -1.86
C GLY A 63 -14.19 0.34 -2.16
N ARG A 64 -13.71 -0.46 -3.12
CA ARG A 64 -14.33 -1.72 -3.55
C ARG A 64 -13.80 -2.88 -2.71
N TYR A 65 -14.07 -2.82 -1.41
CA TYR A 65 -13.42 -3.70 -0.45
C TYR A 65 -13.70 -5.20 -0.66
N ASN A 66 -14.87 -5.57 -1.19
CA ASN A 66 -15.16 -6.97 -1.59
C ASN A 66 -14.16 -7.48 -2.63
N ASN A 67 -13.93 -6.69 -3.69
CA ASN A 67 -12.99 -7.04 -4.75
C ASN A 67 -11.55 -7.03 -4.24
N ALA A 68 -11.21 -6.09 -3.35
CA ALA A 68 -9.91 -6.05 -2.70
C ALA A 68 -9.64 -7.33 -1.89
N ILE A 69 -10.63 -7.79 -1.10
CA ILE A 69 -10.56 -9.04 -0.33
C ILE A 69 -10.37 -10.24 -1.27
N GLU A 70 -11.12 -10.32 -2.38
CA GLU A 70 -10.96 -11.39 -3.37
C GLU A 70 -9.53 -11.42 -3.92
N SER A 71 -9.01 -10.26 -4.34
CA SER A 71 -7.66 -10.15 -4.87
C SER A 71 -6.58 -10.51 -3.84
N PHE A 72 -6.67 -10.03 -2.60
CA PHE A 72 -5.71 -10.42 -1.57
C PHE A 72 -5.77 -11.91 -1.22
N ASN A 73 -6.96 -12.53 -1.22
CA ASN A 73 -7.07 -13.99 -1.06
C ASN A 73 -6.43 -14.74 -2.23
N ASN A 74 -6.53 -14.22 -3.46
CA ASN A 74 -5.86 -14.83 -4.61
C ASN A 74 -4.33 -14.78 -4.48
N VAL A 75 -3.75 -13.73 -3.86
CA VAL A 75 -2.31 -13.69 -3.54
C VAL A 75 -1.92 -14.91 -2.71
N LEU A 76 -2.70 -15.19 -1.66
CA LEU A 76 -2.47 -16.31 -0.74
C LEU A 76 -2.75 -17.68 -1.38
N ALA A 77 -3.53 -17.73 -2.46
CA ALA A 77 -3.81 -18.95 -3.22
C ALA A 77 -2.74 -19.28 -4.28
N TYR A 78 -1.97 -18.28 -4.72
CA TYR A 78 -0.87 -18.44 -5.68
C TYR A 78 0.46 -18.68 -4.98
N GLN A 79 1.49 -19.07 -5.74
CA GLN A 79 2.86 -19.04 -5.23
C GLN A 79 3.26 -17.59 -4.97
N HIS A 80 3.58 -17.29 -3.71
CA HIS A 80 3.90 -15.96 -3.22
C HIS A 80 5.20 -15.95 -2.42
N THR A 81 5.79 -14.77 -2.28
CA THR A 81 6.87 -14.53 -1.32
C THR A 81 6.30 -14.22 0.07
N THR A 82 7.12 -14.32 1.11
CA THR A 82 6.73 -13.88 2.46
C THR A 82 6.32 -12.42 2.51
N GLU A 83 6.96 -11.54 1.74
CA GLU A 83 6.60 -10.12 1.66
C GLU A 83 5.18 -9.94 1.07
N GLN A 84 4.85 -10.69 0.02
CA GLN A 84 3.52 -10.66 -0.59
C GLN A 84 2.44 -11.24 0.34
N GLU A 85 2.77 -12.29 1.10
CA GLU A 85 1.87 -12.86 2.11
C GLU A 85 1.55 -11.84 3.21
N VAL A 86 2.60 -11.19 3.75
CA VAL A 86 2.45 -10.15 4.78
C VAL A 86 1.61 -8.99 4.22
N ASP A 87 1.93 -8.48 3.03
CA ASP A 87 1.21 -7.36 2.42
C ASP A 87 -0.26 -7.71 2.12
N ALA A 88 -0.53 -8.93 1.65
CA ALA A 88 -1.90 -9.41 1.47
C ALA A 88 -2.67 -9.50 2.80
N HIS A 89 -2.03 -9.94 3.88
CA HIS A 89 -2.65 -9.94 5.21
C HIS A 89 -2.88 -8.52 5.75
N VAL A 90 -1.97 -7.57 5.52
CA VAL A 90 -2.21 -6.15 5.82
C VAL A 90 -3.44 -5.66 5.07
N GLY A 91 -3.51 -5.91 3.75
CA GLY A 91 -4.63 -5.55 2.89
C GLY A 91 -5.96 -6.15 3.34
N LEU A 92 -5.99 -7.45 3.66
CA LEU A 92 -7.18 -8.13 4.19
C LEU A 92 -7.64 -7.55 5.52
N GLY A 93 -6.71 -7.25 6.42
CA GLY A 93 -7.02 -6.64 7.72
C GLY A 93 -7.73 -5.30 7.55
N TYR A 94 -7.22 -4.40 6.71
CA TYR A 94 -7.87 -3.12 6.46
C TYR A 94 -9.16 -3.25 5.66
N ALA A 95 -9.20 -4.10 4.64
CA ALA A 95 -10.40 -4.27 3.81
C ALA A 95 -11.57 -4.83 4.64
N LYS A 96 -11.32 -5.85 5.47
CA LYS A 96 -12.32 -6.39 6.40
C LYS A 96 -12.73 -5.38 7.46
N THR A 97 -11.78 -4.62 8.00
CA THR A 97 -12.10 -3.54 8.94
C THR A 97 -13.11 -2.55 8.34
N ARG A 98 -12.92 -2.16 7.07
CA ARG A 98 -13.82 -1.23 6.36
C ARG A 98 -15.17 -1.85 6.01
N MET A 99 -15.21 -3.15 5.78
CA MET A 99 -16.42 -3.85 5.36
C MET A 99 -17.35 -4.26 6.50
N THR A 100 -16.78 -4.87 7.53
CA THR A 100 -17.56 -5.55 8.59
C THR A 100 -17.12 -5.13 9.98
N GLY A 101 -16.04 -4.36 10.09
CA GLY A 101 -15.48 -3.88 11.35
C GLY A 101 -14.23 -4.64 11.77
N ILE A 102 -13.53 -4.09 12.75
CA ILE A 102 -12.17 -4.51 13.12
C ILE A 102 -12.08 -5.92 13.72
N THR A 103 -13.18 -6.48 14.22
CA THR A 103 -13.21 -7.83 14.79
C THR A 103 -12.87 -8.90 13.74
N ASP A 104 -13.38 -8.75 12.52
CA ASP A 104 -13.15 -9.72 11.43
C ASP A 104 -11.76 -9.60 10.81
N ALA A 105 -11.02 -8.54 11.15
CA ALA A 105 -9.67 -8.29 10.69
C ALA A 105 -8.59 -8.91 11.58
N LEU A 106 -8.96 -9.40 12.77
CA LEU A 106 -8.04 -9.89 13.80
C LEU A 106 -7.01 -10.88 13.26
N GLU A 107 -7.47 -11.96 12.63
CA GLU A 107 -6.61 -13.04 12.15
C GLU A 107 -5.53 -12.52 11.18
N HIS A 108 -5.88 -11.54 10.35
CA HIS A 108 -4.97 -11.00 9.35
C HIS A 108 -3.94 -10.05 9.96
N PHE A 109 -4.35 -9.19 10.90
CA PHE A 109 -3.40 -8.37 11.64
C PHE A 109 -2.48 -9.24 12.51
N GLU A 110 -2.96 -10.32 13.12
CA GLU A 110 -2.12 -11.25 13.88
C GLU A 110 -1.03 -11.90 13.02
N LYS A 111 -1.34 -12.29 11.78
CA LYS A 111 -0.38 -12.87 10.84
C LYS A 111 0.68 -11.88 10.35
N ALA A 112 0.34 -10.58 10.27
CA ALA A 112 1.21 -9.57 9.69
C ALA A 112 1.96 -8.69 10.71
N LYS A 113 1.46 -8.53 11.94
CA LYS A 113 1.97 -7.54 12.92
C LYS A 113 3.44 -7.71 13.30
N ASP A 114 4.02 -8.89 13.17
CA ASP A 114 5.42 -9.12 13.53
C ASP A 114 6.39 -8.66 12.43
N TYR A 115 5.87 -8.39 11.23
CA TYR A 115 6.65 -8.02 10.03
C TYR A 115 6.35 -6.62 9.52
N ASP A 116 5.10 -6.16 9.65
CA ASP A 116 4.65 -4.90 9.07
C ASP A 116 4.14 -3.89 10.11
N LYS A 117 4.49 -2.62 9.90
CA LYS A 117 4.16 -1.52 10.83
C LYS A 117 2.70 -1.08 10.73
N ASP A 118 2.06 -1.20 9.57
CA ASP A 118 0.66 -0.86 9.39
C ASP A 118 -0.19 -1.94 10.08
N ALA A 119 0.15 -3.21 9.91
CA ALA A 119 -0.46 -4.30 10.68
C ALA A 119 -0.33 -4.10 12.21
N LYS A 120 0.80 -3.57 12.70
CA LYS A 120 0.94 -3.21 14.13
C LYS A 120 -0.07 -2.14 14.57
N VAL A 121 -0.28 -1.11 13.74
CA VAL A 121 -1.28 -0.07 14.00
C VAL A 121 -2.70 -0.64 13.93
N GLY A 122 -3.00 -1.51 12.97
CA GLY A 122 -4.26 -2.24 12.88
C GLY A 122 -4.54 -3.09 14.12
N MET A 123 -3.56 -3.88 14.57
CA MET A 123 -3.66 -4.71 15.77
C MET A 123 -3.85 -3.87 17.05
N ALA A 124 -3.12 -2.76 17.17
CA ALA A 124 -3.31 -1.83 18.29
C ALA A 124 -4.71 -1.19 18.29
N GLY A 125 -5.25 -0.87 17.11
CA GLY A 125 -6.64 -0.44 16.94
C GLY A 125 -7.64 -1.51 17.39
N TYR A 126 -7.41 -2.78 17.05
CA TYR A 126 -8.24 -3.90 17.51
C TYR A 126 -8.21 -4.00 19.03
N TRP A 127 -7.02 -3.98 19.64
CA TRP A 127 -6.92 -4.05 21.10
C TRP A 127 -7.59 -2.88 21.81
N LEU A 128 -7.49 -1.66 21.26
CA LEU A 128 -8.24 -0.51 21.76
C LEU A 128 -9.76 -0.74 21.68
N SER A 129 -10.26 -1.30 20.57
CA SER A 129 -11.70 -1.55 20.38
C SER A 129 -12.26 -2.57 21.37
N THR A 130 -11.43 -3.44 21.95
CA THR A 130 -11.88 -4.38 23.00
C THR A 130 -12.17 -3.72 24.35
N ALA A 131 -11.68 -2.49 24.59
CA ALA A 131 -11.76 -1.78 25.88
C ALA A 131 -11.24 -2.59 27.08
N LYS A 132 -10.35 -3.57 26.86
CA LYS A 132 -9.74 -4.37 27.93
C LYS A 132 -8.44 -3.74 28.37
N LYS A 133 -8.31 -3.42 29.66
CA LYS A 133 -7.12 -2.72 30.20
C LYS A 133 -5.84 -3.52 29.94
N GLU A 134 -5.91 -4.85 30.03
CA GLU A 134 -4.79 -5.75 29.74
C GLU A 134 -4.30 -5.71 28.29
N ASN A 135 -5.13 -5.26 27.35
CA ASN A 135 -4.78 -5.16 25.93
C ASN A 135 -4.14 -3.80 25.58
N MET A 136 -4.38 -2.76 26.39
CA MET A 136 -3.84 -1.43 26.11
C MET A 136 -2.32 -1.38 26.25
N GLN A 137 -1.77 -2.05 27.28
CA GLN A 137 -0.31 -2.13 27.43
C GLN A 137 0.32 -2.88 26.26
N LYS A 138 -0.31 -3.98 25.80
CA LYS A 138 0.16 -4.72 24.61
C LYS A 138 0.17 -3.84 23.35
N ALA A 139 -0.85 -3.01 23.17
CA ALA A 139 -0.91 -2.06 22.06
C ALA A 139 0.20 -1.01 22.13
N ILE A 140 0.44 -0.44 23.31
CA ILE A 140 1.54 0.52 23.53
C ILE A 140 2.89 -0.13 23.25
N ASP A 141 3.13 -1.33 23.79
CA ASP A 141 4.38 -2.06 23.61
C ASP A 141 4.61 -2.37 22.12
N LEU A 142 3.57 -2.81 21.41
CA LEU A 142 3.63 -3.10 19.98
C LEU A 142 3.98 -1.86 19.16
N LEU A 143 3.33 -0.72 19.44
CA LEU A 143 3.60 0.54 18.74
C LEU A 143 4.95 1.17 19.12
N THR A 144 5.46 0.88 20.32
CA THR A 144 6.83 1.24 20.72
C THR A 144 7.87 0.57 19.85
N THR A 145 7.62 -0.67 19.38
CA THR A 145 8.57 -1.37 18.49
C THR A 145 8.80 -0.70 17.14
N ILE A 146 7.91 0.21 16.73
CA ILE A 146 8.08 1.02 15.52
C ILE A 146 8.52 2.45 15.82
N GLY A 147 8.77 2.81 17.07
CA GLY A 147 9.19 4.15 17.52
C GLY A 147 8.05 5.12 17.83
N LEU A 148 6.79 4.67 17.76
CA LEU A 148 5.62 5.54 17.93
C LEU A 148 5.36 5.93 19.40
N ASN A 149 6.21 5.54 20.34
CA ASN A 149 6.23 6.07 21.70
C ASN A 149 6.80 7.49 21.80
N ALA A 150 7.48 7.96 20.74
CA ALA A 150 8.06 9.29 20.68
C ALA A 150 7.13 10.24 19.90
N PRO A 151 6.72 11.40 20.46
CA PRO A 151 5.85 12.36 19.76
C PRO A 151 6.46 12.99 18.50
N ASP A 152 7.76 12.89 18.28
CA ASP A 152 8.46 13.36 17.09
C ASP A 152 8.60 12.29 15.99
N TYR A 153 8.27 11.03 16.28
CA TYR A 153 8.21 9.98 15.27
C TYR A 153 7.20 10.33 14.17
N VAL A 154 7.53 9.96 12.93
CA VAL A 154 6.67 10.18 11.76
C VAL A 154 6.20 8.84 11.24
N TYR A 155 4.96 8.49 11.57
CA TYR A 155 4.29 7.35 10.97
C TYR A 155 3.88 7.67 9.54
N GLN A 156 4.35 6.84 8.61
CA GLN A 156 4.03 6.92 7.20
C GLN A 156 3.53 5.54 6.75
N PRO A 157 2.23 5.35 6.45
CA PRO A 157 1.75 4.06 6.00
C PRO A 157 2.35 3.69 4.64
N ALA A 158 2.51 2.40 4.38
CA ALA A 158 2.95 1.87 3.10
C ALA A 158 1.87 2.07 2.02
N HIS A 159 0.61 1.92 2.41
CA HIS A 159 -0.56 2.03 1.53
C HIS A 159 -1.55 3.08 2.03
N GLU A 160 -2.37 3.61 1.13
CA GLU A 160 -3.42 4.59 1.45
C GLU A 160 -4.63 3.92 2.14
N VAL A 161 -4.41 3.35 3.33
CA VAL A 161 -5.43 2.63 4.11
C VAL A 161 -6.39 3.55 4.87
N GLY A 162 -6.30 4.86 4.64
CA GLY A 162 -6.99 5.88 5.42
C GLY A 162 -6.35 6.18 6.77
N LEU A 163 -5.26 5.50 7.15
CA LEU A 163 -4.39 5.91 8.25
C LEU A 163 -3.42 7.01 7.80
N ASN A 164 -2.97 7.83 8.74
CA ASN A 164 -1.96 8.86 8.52
C ASN A 164 -1.21 9.12 9.85
N ASN A 165 -0.19 9.98 9.83
CA ASN A 165 0.60 10.25 11.02
C ASN A 165 -0.25 10.81 12.19
N ALA A 166 -1.21 11.68 11.90
CA ALA A 166 -2.12 12.21 12.92
C ALA A 166 -2.94 11.09 13.58
N LYS A 167 -3.43 10.12 12.79
CA LYS A 167 -4.16 8.91 13.24
C LYS A 167 -3.32 8.06 14.19
N ALA A 168 -2.07 7.82 13.84
CA ALA A 168 -1.16 7.06 14.66
C ALA A 168 -0.90 7.74 16.02
N HIS A 169 -0.68 9.06 16.04
CA HIS A 169 -0.53 9.79 17.31
C HIS A 169 -1.83 9.85 18.13
N ALA A 170 -2.99 10.03 17.50
CA ALA A 170 -4.27 10.00 18.21
C ALA A 170 -4.56 8.62 18.85
N LEU A 171 -4.20 7.53 18.18
CA LEU A 171 -4.25 6.18 18.74
C LEU A 171 -3.38 6.06 20.00
N MET A 172 -2.11 6.50 19.93
CA MET A 172 -1.23 6.52 21.11
C MET A 172 -1.80 7.37 22.24
N ALA A 173 -2.39 8.53 21.94
CA ALA A 173 -3.01 9.38 22.94
C ALA A 173 -4.15 8.66 23.67
N ALA A 174 -5.02 7.97 22.92
CA ALA A 174 -6.10 7.17 23.51
C ALA A 174 -5.59 6.02 24.37
N LEU A 175 -4.57 5.30 23.90
CA LEU A 175 -3.96 4.20 24.64
C LEU A 175 -3.32 4.68 25.96
N TYR A 176 -2.51 5.75 25.91
CA TYR A 176 -1.89 6.34 27.10
C TYR A 176 -2.93 6.87 28.09
N ASN A 177 -3.99 7.51 27.60
CA ASN A 177 -5.10 7.94 28.45
C ASN A 177 -5.77 6.77 29.17
N TYR A 178 -5.94 5.63 28.48
CA TYR A 178 -6.57 4.45 29.07
C TYR A 178 -5.73 3.81 30.20
N VAL A 179 -4.40 3.82 30.06
CA VAL A 179 -3.49 3.31 31.10
C VAL A 179 -3.18 4.35 32.19
N GLY A 180 -3.65 5.59 32.04
CA GLY A 180 -3.49 6.67 33.02
C GLY A 180 -2.20 7.48 32.88
N ASP A 181 -1.44 7.29 31.78
CA ASP A 181 -0.26 8.10 31.47
C ASP A 181 -0.67 9.40 30.77
N LEU A 182 -1.19 10.35 31.56
CA LEU A 182 -1.75 11.60 31.04
C LEU A 182 -0.70 12.50 30.37
N GLU A 183 0.55 12.45 30.82
CA GLU A 183 1.64 13.25 30.25
C GLU A 183 1.88 12.85 28.78
N ARG A 184 2.09 11.56 28.52
CA ARG A 184 2.29 11.07 27.15
C ARG A 184 1.01 11.17 26.33
N ALA A 185 -0.17 10.96 26.93
CA ALA A 185 -1.43 11.15 26.25
C ALA A 185 -1.58 12.57 25.68
N VAL A 186 -1.27 13.60 26.49
CA VAL A 186 -1.32 15.01 26.06
C VAL A 186 -0.29 15.31 24.97
N ALA A 187 0.95 14.79 25.09
CA ALA A 187 1.98 14.99 24.08
C ALA A 187 1.56 14.45 22.70
N HIS A 188 1.03 13.23 22.66
CA HIS A 188 0.53 12.62 21.43
C HIS A 188 -0.74 13.30 20.89
N ALA A 189 -1.66 13.73 21.76
CA ALA A 189 -2.86 14.46 21.34
C ALA A 189 -2.50 15.83 20.71
N LYS A 190 -1.53 16.54 21.28
CA LYS A 190 -1.00 17.79 20.73
C LYS A 190 -0.41 17.56 19.34
N LYS A 191 0.42 16.52 19.19
CA LYS A 191 1.02 16.17 17.90
C LYS A 191 -0.02 15.83 16.85
N ALA A 192 -1.03 15.02 17.19
CA ALA A 192 -2.12 14.68 16.28
C ALA A 192 -2.87 15.93 15.80
N LYS A 193 -3.13 16.89 16.70
CA LYS A 193 -3.77 18.17 16.38
C LYS A 193 -2.91 19.04 15.46
N GLU A 194 -1.60 19.14 15.72
CA GLU A 194 -0.65 19.90 14.89
C GLU A 194 -0.59 19.38 13.45
N LEU A 195 -0.70 18.06 13.27
CA LEU A 195 -0.65 17.40 11.97
C LEU A 195 -1.96 17.48 11.17
N ASN A 196 -3.10 17.75 11.83
CA ASN A 196 -4.41 17.88 11.20
C ASN A 196 -4.72 19.34 10.81
N VAL A 197 -3.81 19.99 10.07
CA VAL A 197 -3.93 21.40 9.63
C VAL A 197 -3.76 21.53 8.10
N PRO A 198 -4.72 22.18 7.37
CA PRO A 198 -6.03 22.61 7.85
C PRO A 198 -6.85 21.41 8.33
N PRO A 199 -7.84 21.60 9.23
CA PRO A 199 -8.64 20.49 9.73
C PRO A 199 -9.35 19.81 8.57
N LYS A 200 -8.86 18.64 8.16
CA LYS A 200 -9.52 17.79 7.17
C LYS A 200 -10.55 16.88 7.84
N GLU A 201 -10.44 16.73 9.15
CA GLU A 201 -11.21 15.82 9.99
C GLU A 201 -11.53 16.54 11.33
N PRO A 202 -12.69 16.27 11.98
CA PRO A 202 -13.14 17.00 13.17
C PRO A 202 -12.17 16.86 14.35
N PRO A 203 -12.08 17.85 15.27
CA PRO A 203 -11.19 17.78 16.43
C PRO A 203 -11.57 16.63 17.37
N TYR A 204 -10.60 15.80 17.73
CA TYR A 204 -10.79 14.64 18.61
C TYR A 204 -11.08 15.10 20.04
N THR A 205 -12.33 14.96 20.49
CA THR A 205 -12.77 15.37 21.84
C THR A 205 -13.19 14.19 22.73
N SER A 206 -13.20 12.96 22.19
CA SER A 206 -13.51 11.74 22.97
C SER A 206 -12.82 10.48 22.45
N VAL A 207 -12.64 9.50 23.33
CA VAL A 207 -12.13 8.15 22.98
C VAL A 207 -13.02 7.48 21.94
N THR A 208 -14.34 7.66 22.02
CA THR A 208 -15.30 7.15 21.03
C THR A 208 -15.06 7.76 19.65
N GLN A 209 -14.76 9.07 19.55
CA GLN A 209 -14.40 9.70 18.27
C GLN A 209 -13.09 9.15 17.70
N ILE A 210 -12.09 8.85 18.56
CA ILE A 210 -10.82 8.25 18.13
C ILE A 210 -11.06 6.81 17.65
N VAL A 211 -11.88 6.02 18.36
CA VAL A 211 -12.24 4.64 18.01
C VAL A 211 -13.02 4.60 16.69
N THR A 212 -14.12 5.36 16.55
CA THR A 212 -14.90 5.44 15.30
C THR A 212 -14.04 5.87 14.10
N TRP A 213 -13.07 6.75 14.32
CA TRP A 213 -12.23 7.30 13.26
C TRP A 213 -10.99 6.46 12.90
N VAL A 214 -10.38 5.75 13.86
CA VAL A 214 -9.31 4.76 13.59
C VAL A 214 -9.90 3.55 12.84
N ILE A 215 -11.12 3.15 13.20
CA ILE A 215 -11.77 1.96 12.66
C ILE A 215 -12.52 2.25 11.34
N GLY A 216 -12.86 3.51 11.06
CA GLY A 216 -13.65 3.94 9.91
C GLY A 216 -15.15 3.73 10.17
N ASP A 217 -15.95 4.73 9.81
CA ASP A 217 -17.40 4.62 9.85
C ASP A 217 -17.85 3.53 8.87
N ALA A 218 -18.65 2.58 9.35
CA ALA A 218 -19.29 1.54 8.54
C ALA A 218 -20.46 2.08 7.69
N THR A 219 -20.54 3.40 7.50
CA THR A 219 -21.61 4.05 6.75
C THR A 219 -20.98 4.94 5.70
N TYR A 220 -20.81 4.41 4.49
CA TYR A 220 -21.39 4.89 3.23
C TYR A 220 -21.16 3.85 2.13
#